data_AF-A0AAE9E2J6-F1
#
_entry.id   AF-A0AAE9E2J6-F1
#
_cell.length_a   1.000
_cell.length_b   1.000
_cell.length_c   1.000
_cell.angle_alpha   90.00
_cell.angle_beta   90.00
_cell.angle_gamma   90.00
#
_symmetry.space_group_name_H-M   'P 1'
#
loop_
_entity.id
_entity.type
_entity.pdbx_description
1 polymer ?
#
loop_
_entity_poly.entity_id
_entity_poly.type
_entity_poly.pdbx_seq_one_letter_code
_entity_poly.pdbx_strand_id
1 'polypeptide(L)'
;MKTTEAKHMMPRQFATVYKTSLINWHIQISESGGGGLPAIFRNIVDPQSRDTVHQITLHPAGQRENHPPVLSVEFRIRVIDLSGKDIITPIRFVHPPGFPARSVFSAGYCTPEHGPVKDWLGTVIRHKHFENYFFEIQTFVIFDVNVFSNMKYLNRSFGKPMPLDLNFRYNLLTNKNSHDFHLTTSTRLSFPCNKEALFVASPYFRKQLTDDMISFPLAVEFLETIEVVITWLFTETYHPPFEMTPELAREIVTLAEMILPRGPNQRQLFGSIERHCFEELIKHHEDMMYVKHMMLVAHNHKLGSLLEACHATIITYHLADFYRDMQQNPSPAFTQQLGLNRASALGRLNENYTRSLYVKCYTIKTPTTQTSQSL
;
A
#
# COMPACT_ATOMS: atom_id res chain seq x y z
N MET A 1 25.41 -34.79 -14.26
CA MET A 1 24.96 -33.70 -15.16
C MET A 1 23.72 -33.08 -14.55
N LYS A 2 23.80 -31.87 -13.99
CA LYS A 2 22.63 -31.16 -13.46
C LYS A 2 21.93 -30.49 -14.63
N THR A 3 20.81 -31.05 -15.06
CA THR A 3 19.80 -30.34 -15.85
C THR A 3 19.31 -29.19 -14.98
N THR A 4 19.72 -27.97 -15.30
CA THR A 4 19.06 -26.77 -14.79
C THR A 4 17.67 -26.79 -15.41
N GLU A 5 16.69 -27.33 -14.68
CA GLU A 5 15.29 -27.16 -15.07
C GLU A 5 15.06 -25.65 -15.17
N ALA A 6 14.54 -25.19 -16.30
CA ALA A 6 14.04 -23.82 -16.49
C ALA A 6 12.77 -23.58 -15.64
N LYS A 7 12.78 -24.02 -14.38
CA LYS A 7 11.74 -23.78 -13.38
C LYS A 7 11.77 -22.30 -13.04
N HIS A 8 10.92 -21.55 -13.74
CA HIS A 8 10.51 -20.18 -13.43
C HIS A 8 11.66 -19.17 -13.40
N MET A 9 11.67 -18.23 -14.35
CA MET A 9 12.44 -16.99 -14.12
C MET A 9 11.89 -16.36 -12.84
N MET A 10 12.75 -16.22 -11.82
CA MET A 10 12.36 -15.63 -10.54
C MET A 10 11.71 -14.28 -10.79
N PRO A 11 10.60 -13.99 -10.11
CA PRO A 11 9.92 -12.74 -10.31
C PRO A 11 10.84 -11.56 -10.02
N ARG A 12 10.80 -10.56 -10.91
CA ARG A 12 11.47 -9.29 -10.71
C ARG A 12 10.47 -8.30 -10.16
N GLN A 13 10.91 -7.51 -9.19
CA GLN A 13 10.10 -6.47 -8.57
C GLN A 13 10.65 -5.10 -8.93
N PHE A 14 9.75 -4.17 -9.25
CA PHE A 14 10.08 -2.77 -9.49
C PHE A 14 8.99 -1.88 -8.90
N ALA A 15 9.27 -0.58 -8.73
CA ALA A 15 8.32 0.37 -8.14
C ALA A 15 8.13 1.57 -9.05
N THR A 16 6.88 1.90 -9.36
CA THR A 16 6.52 3.18 -9.98
C THR A 16 6.25 4.17 -8.85
N VAL A 17 6.99 5.28 -8.83
CA VAL A 17 6.94 6.31 -7.79
C VAL A 17 6.70 7.66 -8.44
N TYR A 18 5.69 8.39 -7.98
CA TYR A 18 5.42 9.76 -8.42
C TYR A 18 4.69 10.53 -7.33
N LYS A 19 5.27 11.67 -6.91
CA LYS A 19 4.77 12.49 -5.80
C LYS A 19 4.57 11.65 -4.53
N THR A 20 3.35 11.62 -4.00
CA THR A 20 2.96 10.87 -2.80
C THR A 20 2.46 9.45 -3.11
N SER A 21 2.62 8.96 -4.35
CA SER A 21 2.11 7.66 -4.78
C SER A 21 3.22 6.71 -5.24
N LEU A 22 3.12 5.46 -4.77
CA LEU A 22 4.03 4.37 -5.07
C LEU A 22 3.26 3.08 -5.35
N ILE A 23 3.52 2.44 -6.49
CA ILE A 23 2.99 1.11 -6.81
C ILE A 23 4.15 0.16 -6.99
N ASN A 24 4.19 -0.89 -6.18
CA ASN A 24 5.10 -2.00 -6.42
C ASN A 24 4.52 -2.91 -7.50
N TRP A 25 5.39 -3.47 -8.32
CA TRP A 25 5.04 -4.37 -9.42
C TRP A 25 5.83 -5.66 -9.31
N HIS A 26 5.21 -6.72 -9.78
CA HIS A 26 5.78 -8.06 -9.85
C HIS A 26 5.66 -8.54 -11.29
N ILE A 27 6.79 -8.67 -11.98
CA ILE A 27 6.85 -9.22 -13.32
C ILE A 27 7.51 -10.60 -13.28
N GLN A 28 6.88 -11.56 -13.95
CA GLN A 28 7.41 -12.93 -14.04
C GLN A 28 6.99 -13.58 -15.34
N ILE A 29 7.71 -14.65 -15.69
CA ILE A 29 7.25 -15.60 -16.71
C ILE A 29 6.58 -16.76 -15.97
N SER A 30 5.26 -16.84 -16.04
CA SER A 30 4.48 -17.90 -15.42
C SER A 30 4.23 -19.04 -16.41
N GLU A 31 4.23 -20.26 -15.90
CA GLU A 31 3.71 -21.42 -16.62
C GLU A 31 2.19 -21.47 -16.40
N SER A 32 1.42 -21.04 -17.39
CA SER A 32 0.03 -21.45 -17.49
C SER A 32 0.04 -22.84 -18.10
N GLY A 33 -0.49 -23.86 -17.44
CA GLY A 33 -1.04 -24.95 -18.23
C GLY A 33 -2.44 -24.53 -18.68
N GLY A 34 -2.93 -25.11 -19.78
CA GLY A 34 -4.28 -24.85 -20.26
C GLY A 34 -5.31 -24.96 -19.13
N GLY A 35 -6.12 -23.90 -18.97
CA GLY A 35 -7.27 -23.84 -18.08
C GLY A 35 -6.93 -23.53 -16.62
N GLY A 36 -6.71 -22.25 -16.30
CA GLY A 36 -7.12 -21.52 -15.07
C GLY A 36 -6.93 -22.12 -13.66
N LEU A 37 -6.37 -23.31 -13.51
CA LEU A 37 -6.26 -24.04 -12.26
C LEU A 37 -4.85 -23.85 -11.66
N PRO A 38 -4.75 -23.55 -10.35
CA PRO A 38 -3.47 -23.53 -9.64
C PRO A 38 -2.73 -24.86 -9.77
N ALA A 39 -1.40 -24.83 -9.84
CA ALA A 39 -0.55 -26.01 -10.06
C ALA A 39 -0.82 -27.19 -9.10
N ILE A 40 -1.29 -26.90 -7.88
CA ILE A 40 -1.60 -27.89 -6.84
C ILE A 40 -2.81 -28.76 -7.25
N PHE A 41 -3.82 -28.17 -7.91
CA PHE A 41 -5.01 -28.89 -8.36
C PHE A 41 -4.80 -29.59 -9.71
N ARG A 42 -3.82 -29.14 -10.51
CA ARG A 42 -3.47 -29.76 -11.79
C ARG A 42 -2.82 -31.14 -11.62
N ASN A 43 -2.09 -31.37 -10.53
CA ASN A 43 -1.44 -32.66 -10.25
C ASN A 43 -2.42 -33.85 -10.07
N ILE A 44 -3.72 -33.57 -9.94
CA ILE A 44 -4.75 -34.58 -9.64
C ILE A 44 -5.53 -34.98 -10.91
N VAL A 45 -5.60 -34.11 -11.93
CA VAL A 45 -6.66 -34.22 -12.95
C VAL A 45 -6.18 -34.79 -14.29
N ASP A 46 -4.95 -34.51 -14.74
CA ASP A 46 -4.49 -35.06 -16.03
C ASP A 46 -2.96 -35.02 -16.20
N PRO A 47 -2.25 -36.17 -16.09
CA PRO A 47 -0.79 -36.23 -16.24
C PRO A 47 -0.27 -36.05 -17.67
N GLN A 48 -1.13 -36.20 -18.70
CA GLN A 48 -0.71 -36.38 -20.10
C GLN A 48 -0.91 -35.16 -21.02
N SER A 49 -1.67 -34.13 -20.63
CA SER A 49 -1.81 -32.88 -21.40
C SER A 49 -0.80 -31.80 -20.99
N ARG A 50 0.50 -32.08 -21.18
CA ARG A 50 1.61 -31.18 -20.79
C ARG A 50 2.04 -30.20 -21.88
N ASP A 51 1.12 -29.37 -22.37
CA ASP A 51 1.55 -28.14 -23.04
C ASP A 51 1.79 -27.05 -21.98
N THR A 52 3.02 -26.97 -21.48
CA THR A 52 3.47 -25.83 -20.68
C THR A 52 3.48 -24.58 -21.55
N VAL A 53 2.57 -23.66 -21.27
CA VAL A 53 2.48 -22.35 -21.92
C VAL A 53 3.20 -21.33 -21.03
N HIS A 54 4.21 -20.68 -21.58
CA HIS A 54 4.89 -19.58 -20.89
C HIS A 54 4.21 -18.26 -21.23
N GLN A 55 3.86 -17.49 -20.20
CA GLN A 55 3.26 -16.16 -20.33
C GLN A 55 4.04 -15.15 -19.50
N ILE A 56 4.16 -13.92 -19.99
CA ILE A 56 4.59 -12.80 -19.14
C ILE A 56 3.38 -12.32 -18.36
N THR A 57 3.54 -12.21 -17.05
CA THR A 57 2.54 -11.66 -16.15
C THR A 57 3.11 -10.49 -15.38
N LEU A 58 2.31 -9.44 -15.25
CA LEU A 58 2.60 -8.23 -14.50
C LEU A 58 1.48 -8.00 -13.50
N HIS A 59 1.79 -8.14 -12.22
CA HIS A 59 0.84 -7.91 -11.14
C HIS A 59 1.27 -6.70 -10.33
N PRO A 60 0.34 -5.81 -9.94
CA PRO A 60 0.65 -4.91 -8.86
C PRO A 60 0.86 -5.72 -7.57
N ALA A 61 1.78 -5.23 -6.74
CA ALA A 61 2.14 -5.79 -5.46
C ALA A 61 2.11 -4.66 -4.41
N GLY A 62 2.13 -5.03 -3.13
CA GLY A 62 2.11 -4.08 -2.02
C GLY A 62 0.89 -4.23 -1.12
N GLN A 63 0.63 -3.21 -0.31
CA GLN A 63 -0.45 -3.21 0.67
C GLN A 63 -1.74 -2.55 0.17
N ARG A 64 -1.71 -1.97 -1.04
CA ARG A 64 -2.90 -1.38 -1.67
C ARG A 64 -3.88 -2.47 -2.06
N GLU A 65 -5.14 -2.28 -1.68
CA GLU A 65 -6.20 -3.21 -2.11
C GLU A 65 -6.83 -2.83 -3.46
N ASN A 66 -6.72 -1.56 -3.86
CA ASN A 66 -7.14 -1.07 -5.17
C ASN A 66 -5.94 -0.41 -5.86
N HIS A 67 -5.84 -0.53 -7.17
CA HIS A 67 -4.81 0.13 -7.96
C HIS A 67 -5.43 1.10 -8.96
N PRO A 68 -4.78 2.23 -9.26
CA PRO A 68 -5.25 3.13 -10.31
C PRO A 68 -5.32 2.38 -11.64
N PRO A 69 -6.38 2.58 -12.45
CA PRO A 69 -6.49 1.96 -13.75
C PRO A 69 -5.32 2.38 -14.65
N VAL A 70 -4.77 1.41 -15.37
CA VAL A 70 -3.72 1.62 -16.37
C VAL A 70 -4.39 1.89 -17.72
N LEU A 71 -3.93 2.90 -18.45
CA LEU A 71 -4.40 3.23 -19.79
C LEU A 71 -3.89 2.23 -20.83
N SER A 72 -2.63 1.80 -20.70
CA SER A 72 -2.02 0.82 -21.58
C SER A 72 -0.83 0.11 -20.91
N VAL A 73 -0.70 -1.19 -21.18
CA VAL A 73 0.49 -1.99 -20.83
C VAL A 73 1.08 -2.54 -22.10
N GLU A 74 2.39 -2.37 -22.29
CA GLU A 74 3.15 -2.93 -23.39
C GLU A 74 4.37 -3.70 -22.86
N PHE A 75 4.60 -4.88 -23.41
CA PHE A 75 5.82 -5.66 -23.22
C PHE A 75 6.65 -5.66 -24.51
N ARG A 76 7.93 -5.34 -24.42
CA ARG A 76 8.92 -5.62 -25.47
C ARG A 76 9.90 -6.67 -24.95
N ILE A 77 10.10 -7.71 -25.72
CA ILE A 77 10.87 -8.88 -25.32
C ILE A 77 12.01 -9.06 -26.31
N ARG A 78 13.23 -9.20 -25.79
CA ARG A 78 14.47 -9.25 -26.57
C ARG A 78 15.40 -10.33 -26.02
N VAL A 79 16.17 -10.94 -26.91
CA VAL A 79 17.35 -11.74 -26.54
C VAL A 79 18.56 -11.02 -27.06
N ILE A 80 19.46 -10.61 -26.16
CA ILE A 80 20.61 -9.79 -26.49
C ILE A 80 21.92 -10.44 -26.05
N ASP A 81 23.00 -10.18 -26.76
CA ASP A 81 24.35 -10.53 -26.32
C ASP A 81 24.94 -9.53 -25.31
N LEU A 82 26.18 -9.79 -24.90
CA LEU A 82 26.98 -8.91 -24.04
C LEU A 82 27.18 -7.50 -24.61
N SER A 83 27.08 -7.33 -25.94
CA SER A 83 27.17 -6.04 -26.61
C SER A 83 25.82 -5.31 -26.71
N GLY A 84 24.73 -5.95 -26.29
CA GLY A 84 23.37 -5.42 -26.37
C GLY A 84 22.70 -5.59 -27.74
N LYS A 85 23.31 -6.36 -28.64
CA LYS A 85 22.78 -6.64 -29.98
C LYS A 85 21.72 -7.74 -29.92
N ASP A 86 20.62 -7.56 -30.64
CA ASP A 86 19.56 -8.55 -30.75
C ASP A 86 20.05 -9.80 -31.50
N ILE A 87 19.85 -10.97 -30.89
CA ILE A 87 20.20 -12.28 -31.45
C ILE A 87 19.07 -12.85 -32.29
N ILE A 88 17.83 -12.54 -31.90
CA ILE A 88 16.62 -12.86 -32.66
C ILE A 88 15.73 -11.63 -32.70
N THR A 89 14.83 -11.59 -33.70
CA THR A 89 13.89 -10.49 -33.86
C THR A 89 13.10 -10.26 -32.56
N PRO A 90 13.16 -9.05 -31.98
CA PRO A 90 12.36 -8.68 -30.82
C PRO A 90 10.87 -8.85 -31.07
N ILE A 91 10.12 -9.17 -30.02
CA ILE A 91 8.67 -9.23 -30.07
C ILE A 91 8.06 -8.15 -29.18
N ARG A 92 6.95 -7.59 -29.64
CA ARG A 92 6.19 -6.55 -28.94
C ARG A 92 4.76 -7.01 -28.74
N PHE A 93 4.23 -6.82 -27.55
CA PHE A 93 2.83 -7.08 -27.21
C PHE A 93 2.24 -5.87 -26.50
N VAL A 94 1.07 -5.42 -26.94
CA VAL A 94 0.28 -4.40 -26.27
C VAL A 94 -0.96 -5.08 -25.70
N HIS A 95 -1.15 -4.99 -24.40
CA HIS A 95 -2.30 -5.58 -23.73
C HIS A 95 -3.58 -4.87 -24.20
N PRO A 96 -4.64 -5.61 -24.57
CA PRO A 96 -5.89 -5.00 -24.98
C PRO A 96 -6.49 -4.16 -23.83
N PRO A 97 -7.22 -3.07 -24.15
CA PRO A 97 -7.89 -2.27 -23.13
C PRO A 97 -8.96 -3.10 -22.42
N GLY A 98 -8.97 -3.08 -21.08
CA GLY A 98 -9.87 -3.87 -20.25
C GLY A 98 -9.29 -4.11 -18.86
N PHE A 99 -10.15 -4.44 -17.89
CA PHE A 99 -9.67 -4.81 -16.55
C PHE A 99 -8.82 -6.09 -16.64
N PRO A 100 -7.78 -6.21 -15.79
CA PRO A 100 -6.95 -7.41 -15.69
C PRO A 100 -7.78 -8.68 -15.57
N ALA A 101 -7.26 -9.79 -16.13
CA ALA A 101 -7.91 -11.09 -16.08
C ALA A 101 -8.34 -11.40 -14.63
N ARG A 102 -9.65 -11.45 -14.39
CA ARG A 102 -10.22 -11.60 -13.04
C ARG A 102 -9.91 -13.00 -12.49
N SER A 103 -8.81 -13.12 -11.75
CA SER A 103 -8.78 -14.05 -10.62
C SER A 103 -9.09 -13.27 -9.36
N VAL A 104 -9.90 -13.85 -8.47
CA VAL A 104 -10.43 -13.27 -7.23
C VAL A 104 -9.32 -12.78 -6.27
N PHE A 105 -8.05 -13.03 -6.58
CA PHE A 105 -6.90 -12.73 -5.71
C PHE A 105 -5.77 -11.92 -6.35
N SER A 106 -5.80 -11.60 -7.66
CA SER A 106 -4.83 -10.64 -8.22
C SER A 106 -5.28 -10.10 -9.58
N ALA A 107 -5.56 -8.81 -9.62
CA ALA A 107 -5.79 -8.04 -10.84
C ALA A 107 -4.42 -7.79 -11.53
N GLY A 108 -4.02 -8.61 -12.50
CA GLY A 108 -2.77 -8.42 -13.28
C GLY A 108 -2.92 -8.51 -14.80
N TYR A 109 -1.90 -8.04 -15.50
CA TYR A 109 -1.81 -8.01 -16.97
C TYR A 109 -1.02 -9.22 -17.45
N CYS A 110 -1.52 -9.93 -18.47
CA CYS A 110 -0.85 -11.10 -19.01
C CYS A 110 -0.82 -11.12 -20.54
N THR A 111 0.22 -11.72 -21.11
CA THR A 111 0.25 -12.07 -22.54
C THR A 111 -0.69 -13.25 -22.80
N PRO A 112 -1.34 -13.37 -23.97
CA PRO A 112 -2.31 -14.43 -24.24
C PRO A 112 -1.71 -15.84 -24.18
N GLU A 113 -2.54 -16.84 -23.89
CA GLU A 113 -2.13 -18.27 -23.83
C GLU A 113 -1.78 -18.84 -25.22
N HIS A 114 -2.12 -18.12 -26.29
CA HIS A 114 -1.88 -18.50 -27.68
C HIS A 114 -1.35 -17.31 -28.50
N GLY A 115 -0.61 -17.62 -29.56
CA GLY A 115 -0.16 -16.64 -30.55
C GLY A 115 1.34 -16.31 -30.45
N PRO A 116 1.78 -15.24 -31.13
CA PRO A 116 3.19 -15.00 -31.41
C PRO A 116 4.10 -14.92 -30.17
N VAL A 117 3.58 -14.39 -29.06
CA VAL A 117 4.33 -14.27 -27.80
C VAL A 117 4.59 -15.63 -27.17
N LYS A 118 3.59 -16.53 -27.13
CA LYS A 118 3.76 -17.90 -26.65
C LYS A 118 4.84 -18.60 -27.49
N ASP A 119 4.70 -18.55 -28.80
CA ASP A 119 5.56 -19.30 -29.72
C ASP A 119 7.01 -18.82 -29.57
N TRP A 120 7.21 -17.49 -29.51
CA TRP A 120 8.52 -16.89 -29.29
C TRP A 120 9.12 -17.27 -27.93
N LEU A 121 8.35 -17.19 -26.83
CA LEU A 121 8.81 -17.61 -25.50
C LEU A 121 9.16 -19.10 -25.47
N GLY A 122 8.37 -19.94 -26.14
CA GLY A 122 8.62 -21.37 -26.27
C GLY A 122 9.94 -21.66 -27.00
N THR A 123 10.23 -20.92 -28.08
CA THR A 123 11.51 -21.03 -28.80
C THR A 123 12.69 -20.64 -27.93
N VAL A 124 12.59 -19.54 -27.17
CA VAL A 124 13.72 -19.04 -26.38
C VAL A 124 13.97 -19.87 -25.13
N ILE A 125 12.91 -20.21 -24.37
CA ILE A 125 13.04 -20.88 -23.07
C ILE A 125 13.45 -22.35 -23.21
N ARG A 126 12.97 -23.05 -24.26
CA ARG A 126 13.24 -24.49 -24.45
C ARG A 126 14.57 -24.78 -25.15
N HIS A 127 15.20 -23.77 -25.77
CA HIS A 127 16.32 -24.01 -26.67
C HIS A 127 17.66 -23.60 -26.05
N LYS A 128 18.52 -24.61 -25.84
CA LYS A 128 19.86 -24.45 -25.24
C LYS A 128 20.75 -23.42 -25.93
N HIS A 129 20.49 -23.12 -27.20
CA HIS A 129 21.21 -22.09 -27.95
C HIS A 129 21.18 -20.72 -27.25
N PHE A 130 20.13 -20.44 -26.47
CA PHE A 130 19.95 -19.17 -25.80
C PHE A 130 20.51 -19.07 -24.37
N GLU A 131 21.13 -20.14 -23.85
CA GLU A 131 21.58 -20.21 -22.44
C GLU A 131 22.61 -19.14 -22.06
N ASN A 132 23.41 -18.66 -23.02
CA ASN A 132 24.49 -17.69 -22.79
C ASN A 132 24.13 -16.24 -23.15
N TYR A 133 22.86 -15.97 -23.47
CA TYR A 133 22.39 -14.62 -23.83
C TYR A 133 21.49 -14.02 -22.75
N PHE A 134 21.34 -12.70 -22.77
CA PHE A 134 20.46 -12.01 -21.84
C PHE A 134 19.04 -11.95 -22.37
N PHE A 135 18.10 -12.33 -21.51
CA PHE A 135 16.68 -12.20 -21.77
C PHE A 135 16.16 -10.90 -21.16
N GLU A 136 15.85 -9.91 -22.00
CA GLU A 136 15.35 -8.60 -21.56
C GLU A 136 13.84 -8.50 -21.80
N ILE A 137 13.09 -8.17 -20.73
CA ILE A 137 11.69 -7.74 -20.82
C ILE A 137 11.64 -6.25 -20.45
N GLN A 138 11.24 -5.42 -21.40
CA GLN A 138 10.93 -4.01 -21.16
C GLN A 138 9.41 -3.85 -21.03
N THR A 139 8.98 -3.22 -19.95
CA THR A 139 7.55 -3.03 -19.65
C THR A 139 7.24 -1.54 -19.66
N PHE A 140 6.24 -1.15 -20.46
CA PHE A 140 5.73 0.22 -20.52
C PHE A 140 4.33 0.23 -19.91
N VAL A 141 4.14 1.01 -18.85
CA VAL A 141 2.87 1.14 -18.14
C VAL A 141 2.45 2.61 -18.18
N ILE A 142 1.28 2.89 -18.77
CA ILE A 142 0.80 4.26 -18.98
C ILE A 142 -0.34 4.56 -18.02
N PHE A 143 -0.21 5.63 -17.23
CA PHE A 143 -1.24 6.11 -16.31
C PHE A 143 -1.75 7.49 -16.70
N ASP A 144 -2.99 7.78 -16.34
CA ASP A 144 -3.40 9.17 -16.10
C ASP A 144 -2.77 9.62 -14.77
N VAL A 145 -2.04 10.72 -14.81
CA VAL A 145 -1.28 11.23 -13.66
C VAL A 145 -2.19 11.67 -12.50
N ASN A 146 -3.35 12.24 -12.80
CA ASN A 146 -4.32 12.67 -11.79
C ASN A 146 -4.97 11.45 -11.13
N VAL A 147 -5.20 10.39 -11.90
CA VAL A 147 -5.71 9.12 -11.38
C VAL A 147 -4.66 8.38 -10.56
N PHE A 148 -3.40 8.37 -11.00
CA PHE A 148 -2.30 7.71 -10.30
C PHE A 148 -2.08 8.28 -8.90
N SER A 149 -2.17 9.61 -8.75
CA SER A 149 -2.03 10.30 -7.46
C SER A 149 -3.33 10.38 -6.66
N ASN A 150 -4.43 9.80 -7.14
CA ASN A 150 -5.73 9.91 -6.46
C ASN A 150 -5.82 8.99 -5.24
N MET A 151 -6.17 9.59 -4.10
CA MET A 151 -6.34 8.91 -2.81
C MET A 151 -7.37 7.77 -2.81
N LYS A 152 -8.35 7.79 -3.72
CA LYS A 152 -9.31 6.69 -3.93
C LYS A 152 -8.64 5.32 -4.09
N TYR A 153 -7.42 5.30 -4.62
CA TYR A 153 -6.67 4.06 -4.88
C TYR A 153 -5.65 3.74 -3.79
N LEU A 154 -5.71 4.40 -2.63
CA LEU A 154 -4.82 4.17 -1.49
C LEU A 154 -5.51 3.39 -0.37
N ASN A 155 -6.76 3.73 -0.03
CA ASN A 155 -7.48 3.13 1.09
C ASN A 155 -8.81 2.52 0.65
N ARG A 156 -9.09 1.28 1.07
CA ARG A 156 -10.34 0.57 0.70
C ARG A 156 -11.36 0.51 1.84
N SER A 157 -10.91 0.42 3.07
CA SER A 157 -11.78 0.28 4.24
C SER A 157 -11.54 1.44 5.19
N PHE A 158 -12.37 2.47 5.08
CA PHE A 158 -12.43 3.55 6.06
C PHE A 158 -13.87 3.65 6.57
N GLY A 159 -13.99 4.16 7.79
CA GLY A 159 -15.28 4.37 8.44
C GLY A 159 -16.17 5.34 7.71
N LYS A 160 -17.48 5.23 7.97
CA LYS A 160 -18.42 6.25 7.53
C LYS A 160 -18.13 7.55 8.28
N PRO A 161 -18.23 8.72 7.61
CA PRO A 161 -18.18 9.99 8.32
C PRO A 161 -19.30 10.04 9.34
N MET A 162 -19.07 10.77 10.44
CA MET A 162 -20.12 11.08 11.40
C MET A 162 -21.31 11.75 10.64
N PRO A 163 -22.54 11.26 10.79
CA PRO A 163 -23.72 11.82 10.15
C PRO A 163 -24.06 13.18 10.78
N LEU A 164 -24.72 14.04 10.00
CA LEU A 164 -25.25 15.31 10.48
C LEU A 164 -26.42 15.10 11.45
N ASP A 165 -27.25 14.07 11.20
CA ASP A 165 -28.36 13.67 12.08
C ASP A 165 -27.93 12.54 13.02
N LEU A 166 -27.80 12.91 14.29
CA LEU A 166 -27.33 12.05 15.37
C LEU A 166 -28.44 11.10 15.82
N ASN A 167 -28.30 9.79 15.55
CA ASN A 167 -29.21 8.76 16.08
C ASN A 167 -28.96 8.45 17.56
N PHE A 168 -29.70 7.49 18.15
CA PHE A 168 -29.62 7.17 19.58
C PHE A 168 -28.20 6.81 20.08
N ARG A 169 -27.31 6.30 19.24
CA ARG A 169 -25.93 5.95 19.64
C ARG A 169 -25.10 7.19 20.01
N TYR A 170 -25.45 8.34 19.46
CA TYR A 170 -24.79 9.61 19.76
C TYR A 170 -25.28 10.24 21.06
N ASN A 171 -26.43 9.80 21.60
CA ASN A 171 -26.90 10.29 22.90
C ASN A 171 -25.86 9.99 24.00
N LEU A 172 -25.11 8.89 23.90
CA LEU A 172 -24.03 8.57 24.84
C LEU A 172 -22.87 9.59 24.78
N LEU A 173 -22.70 10.26 23.65
CA LEU A 173 -21.68 11.30 23.44
C LEU A 173 -22.21 12.70 23.75
N THR A 174 -23.47 12.99 23.45
CA THR A 174 -24.02 14.36 23.49
C THR A 174 -24.93 14.65 24.68
N ASN A 175 -25.56 13.64 25.27
CA ASN A 175 -26.47 13.84 26.40
C ASN A 175 -25.69 13.97 27.71
N LYS A 176 -25.44 15.21 28.13
CA LYS A 176 -24.74 15.54 29.39
C LYS A 176 -25.36 14.90 30.63
N ASN A 177 -26.67 14.63 30.63
CA ASN A 177 -27.33 13.99 31.76
C ASN A 177 -26.95 12.50 31.92
N SER A 178 -26.37 11.89 30.88
CA SER A 178 -25.86 10.52 30.91
C SER A 178 -24.37 10.44 31.26
N HIS A 179 -23.68 11.58 31.36
CA HIS A 179 -22.25 11.62 31.66
C HIS A 179 -22.02 11.59 33.17
N ASP A 180 -21.65 10.42 33.67
CA ASP A 180 -21.39 10.13 35.08
C ASP A 180 -19.90 9.85 35.36
N PHE A 181 -19.05 9.97 34.33
CA PHE A 181 -17.65 9.55 34.40
C PHE A 181 -16.75 10.43 33.53
N HIS A 182 -15.46 10.48 33.88
CA HIS A 182 -14.46 11.26 33.17
C HIS A 182 -13.26 10.44 32.72
N LEU A 183 -12.93 10.50 31.42
CA LEU A 183 -11.63 10.05 30.94
C LEU A 183 -10.67 11.25 30.99
N THR A 184 -9.52 11.10 31.64
CA THR A 184 -8.56 12.20 31.82
C THR A 184 -7.29 11.95 31.04
N THR A 185 -6.75 13.00 30.43
CA THR A 185 -5.45 13.00 29.74
C THR A 185 -4.32 13.14 30.76
N SER A 186 -3.08 12.89 30.32
CA SER A 186 -1.86 13.16 31.11
C SER A 186 -1.72 14.66 31.46
N THR A 187 -2.29 15.53 30.62
CA THR A 187 -2.33 16.99 30.79
C THR A 187 -3.51 17.46 31.65
N ARG A 188 -4.29 16.53 32.22
CA ARG A 188 -5.46 16.77 33.09
C ARG A 188 -6.68 17.40 32.39
N LEU A 189 -6.69 17.44 31.06
CA LEU A 189 -7.93 17.66 30.31
C LEU A 189 -8.87 16.47 30.49
N SER A 190 -10.17 16.72 30.44
CA SER A 190 -11.19 15.74 30.80
C SER A 190 -12.24 15.61 29.70
N PHE A 191 -12.54 14.36 29.33
CA PHE A 191 -13.62 14.00 28.42
C PHE A 191 -14.78 13.39 29.24
N PRO A 192 -15.94 14.07 29.35
CA PRO A 192 -17.11 13.53 30.03
C PRO A 192 -17.74 12.40 29.21
N CYS A 193 -18.13 11.32 29.87
CA CYS A 193 -18.68 10.13 29.22
C CYS A 193 -19.53 9.30 30.17
N ASN A 194 -20.15 8.25 29.64
CA ASN A 194 -20.95 7.30 30.41
C ASN A 194 -20.11 6.05 30.76
N LYS A 195 -19.98 5.73 32.05
CA LYS A 195 -19.17 4.61 32.56
C LYS A 195 -19.66 3.25 32.07
N GLU A 196 -20.96 3.01 32.13
CA GLU A 196 -21.57 1.74 31.72
C GLU A 196 -21.36 1.48 30.22
N ALA A 197 -21.50 2.52 29.40
CA ALA A 197 -21.23 2.44 27.97
C ALA A 197 -19.79 2.02 27.68
N LEU A 198 -18.80 2.59 28.39
CA LEU A 198 -17.39 2.19 28.26
C LEU A 198 -17.20 0.72 28.64
N PHE A 199 -17.79 0.29 29.76
CA PHE A 199 -17.71 -1.08 30.27
C PHE A 199 -18.28 -2.11 29.29
N VAL A 200 -19.44 -1.81 28.69
CA VAL A 200 -20.09 -2.67 27.70
C VAL A 200 -19.28 -2.71 26.40
N ALA A 201 -18.88 -1.55 25.87
CA ALA A 201 -18.29 -1.43 24.55
C ALA A 201 -16.85 -1.95 24.45
N SER A 202 -16.05 -1.85 25.51
CA SER A 202 -14.62 -2.21 25.47
C SER A 202 -14.23 -3.25 26.53
N PRO A 203 -13.66 -4.40 26.13
CA PRO A 203 -13.04 -5.35 27.05
C PRO A 203 -11.90 -4.76 27.88
N TYR A 204 -11.25 -3.67 27.41
CA TYR A 204 -10.20 -2.98 28.17
C TYR A 204 -10.81 -2.30 29.40
N PHE A 205 -11.82 -1.45 29.20
CA PHE A 205 -12.49 -0.77 30.30
C PHE A 205 -13.17 -1.75 31.25
N ARG A 206 -13.76 -2.82 30.71
CA ARG A 206 -14.37 -3.88 31.52
C ARG A 206 -13.43 -4.54 32.54
N LYS A 207 -12.13 -4.54 32.26
CA LYS A 207 -11.10 -5.08 33.16
C LYS A 207 -10.51 -4.05 34.13
N GLN A 208 -10.57 -2.77 33.77
CA GLN A 208 -9.85 -1.70 34.46
C GLN A 208 -10.76 -0.84 35.35
N LEU A 209 -12.04 -0.72 34.99
CA LEU A 209 -13.01 0.08 35.74
C LEU A 209 -13.55 -0.70 36.94
N THR A 210 -13.62 -0.05 38.09
CA THR A 210 -14.30 -0.52 39.31
C THR A 210 -15.50 0.37 39.63
N ASP A 211 -16.44 -0.11 40.43
CA ASP A 211 -17.73 0.57 40.70
C ASP A 211 -17.59 1.97 41.32
N ASP A 212 -16.56 2.18 42.15
CA ASP A 212 -16.29 3.41 42.89
C ASP A 212 -15.54 4.50 42.09
N MET A 213 -14.96 4.14 40.95
CA MET A 213 -14.27 5.12 40.11
C MET A 213 -15.25 6.17 39.56
N ILE A 214 -14.83 7.44 39.58
CA ILE A 214 -15.52 8.57 38.91
C ILE A 214 -14.70 9.13 37.73
N SER A 215 -13.44 8.72 37.61
CA SER A 215 -12.57 9.09 36.51
C SER A 215 -11.53 8.01 36.23
N PHE A 216 -11.03 7.94 34.99
CA PHE A 216 -9.95 7.03 34.60
C PHE A 216 -8.90 7.77 33.74
N PRO A 217 -7.62 7.76 34.16
CA PRO A 217 -6.55 8.40 33.39
C PRO A 217 -6.13 7.53 32.22
N LEU A 218 -6.03 8.15 31.04
CA LEU A 218 -5.45 7.60 29.83
C LEU A 218 -4.09 8.24 29.59
N ALA A 219 -3.11 7.42 29.19
CA ALA A 219 -1.75 7.87 28.89
C ALA A 219 -1.69 8.52 27.49
N VAL A 220 -2.45 9.60 27.32
CA VAL A 220 -2.57 10.40 26.09
C VAL A 220 -2.51 11.89 26.47
N GLU A 221 -1.88 12.70 25.64
CA GLU A 221 -1.68 14.14 25.88
C GLU A 221 -2.83 14.97 25.31
N PHE A 222 -3.32 14.59 24.11
CA PHE A 222 -4.38 15.30 23.39
C PHE A 222 -5.77 14.80 23.77
N LEU A 223 -6.70 15.72 24.01
CA LEU A 223 -8.09 15.38 24.32
C LEU A 223 -8.79 14.79 23.09
N GLU A 224 -8.46 15.31 21.91
CA GLU A 224 -8.92 14.88 20.60
C GLU A 224 -8.65 13.39 20.37
N THR A 225 -7.55 12.85 20.94
CA THR A 225 -7.26 11.42 20.93
C THR A 225 -8.39 10.61 21.55
N ILE A 226 -8.87 11.04 22.72
CA ILE A 226 -9.98 10.40 23.44
C ILE A 226 -11.26 10.57 22.62
N GLU A 227 -11.54 11.77 22.14
CA GLU A 227 -12.75 12.09 21.38
C GLU A 227 -12.89 11.18 20.14
N VAL A 228 -11.82 11.03 19.35
CA VAL A 228 -11.82 10.19 18.14
C VAL A 228 -12.09 8.72 18.50
N VAL A 229 -11.35 8.16 19.46
CA VAL A 229 -11.42 6.73 19.80
C VAL A 229 -12.73 6.37 20.48
N ILE A 230 -13.21 7.19 21.41
CA ILE A 230 -14.47 6.93 22.12
C ILE A 230 -15.68 7.17 21.22
N THR A 231 -15.65 8.19 20.38
CA THR A 231 -16.69 8.38 19.36
C THR A 231 -16.80 7.17 18.45
N TRP A 232 -15.65 6.68 17.97
CA TRP A 232 -15.61 5.48 17.15
C TRP A 232 -16.12 4.25 17.91
N LEU A 233 -15.71 4.05 19.16
CA LEU A 233 -16.13 2.94 20.01
C LEU A 233 -17.65 2.85 20.16
N PHE A 234 -18.34 3.99 20.32
CA PHE A 234 -19.79 4.01 20.54
C PHE A 234 -20.62 4.06 19.26
N THR A 235 -20.09 4.68 18.20
CA THR A 235 -20.91 5.01 17.02
C THR A 235 -20.48 4.28 15.75
N GLU A 236 -19.25 3.77 15.71
CA GLU A 236 -18.58 3.25 14.51
C GLU A 236 -18.47 4.29 13.39
N THR A 237 -18.44 5.57 13.76
CA THR A 237 -18.24 6.68 12.83
C THR A 237 -16.97 7.45 13.15
N TYR A 238 -16.31 7.92 12.10
CA TYR A 238 -15.08 8.67 12.24
C TYR A 238 -15.41 10.15 12.44
N HIS A 239 -15.04 10.67 13.61
CA HIS A 239 -15.02 12.09 13.89
C HIS A 239 -13.58 12.58 13.70
N PRO A 240 -13.24 13.20 12.56
CA PRO A 240 -11.88 13.64 12.30
C PRO A 240 -11.52 14.83 13.21
N PRO A 241 -10.29 14.88 13.76
CA PRO A 241 -9.77 16.12 14.32
C PRO A 241 -9.67 17.20 13.23
N PHE A 242 -9.50 18.46 13.61
CA PHE A 242 -9.35 19.54 12.62
C PHE A 242 -8.05 19.43 11.81
N GLU A 243 -6.97 19.04 12.48
CA GLU A 243 -5.65 18.82 11.90
C GLU A 243 -5.09 17.49 12.43
N MET A 244 -4.41 16.72 11.57
CA MET A 244 -3.80 15.45 11.93
C MET A 244 -2.26 15.55 11.90
N THR A 245 -1.67 15.88 13.04
CA THR A 245 -0.21 15.83 13.22
C THR A 245 0.26 14.37 13.39
N PRO A 246 1.54 14.07 13.09
CA PRO A 246 2.11 12.74 13.35
C PRO A 246 1.94 12.30 14.80
N GLU A 247 2.13 13.21 15.76
CA GLU A 247 2.03 12.94 17.19
C GLU A 247 0.59 12.58 17.59
N LEU A 248 -0.39 13.33 17.10
CA LEU A 248 -1.81 13.04 17.32
C LEU A 248 -2.22 11.72 16.68
N ALA A 249 -1.80 11.46 15.44
CA ALA A 249 -2.06 10.20 14.75
C ALA A 249 -1.49 9.00 15.53
N ARG A 250 -0.26 9.12 16.04
CA ARG A 250 0.38 8.10 16.89
C ARG A 250 -0.44 7.80 18.13
N GLU A 251 -0.89 8.84 18.83
CA GLU A 251 -1.70 8.69 20.05
C GLU A 251 -3.05 8.06 19.76
N ILE A 252 -3.77 8.51 18.73
CA ILE A 252 -5.06 7.94 18.33
C ILE A 252 -4.90 6.45 18.05
N VAL A 253 -3.91 6.06 17.24
CA VAL A 253 -3.72 4.65 16.87
C VAL A 253 -3.32 3.82 18.08
N THR A 254 -2.42 4.32 18.94
CA THR A 254 -1.99 3.62 20.15
C THR A 254 -3.16 3.41 21.12
N LEU A 255 -3.98 4.44 21.34
CA LEU A 255 -5.16 4.36 22.19
C LEU A 255 -6.19 3.39 21.59
N ALA A 256 -6.41 3.45 20.29
CA ALA A 256 -7.32 2.55 19.58
C ALA A 256 -6.85 1.09 19.59
N GLU A 257 -5.54 0.82 19.51
CA GLU A 257 -4.96 -0.52 19.66
C GLU A 257 -5.23 -1.13 21.05
N MET A 258 -5.28 -0.27 22.07
CA MET A 258 -5.52 -0.65 23.46
C MET A 258 -7.01 -0.85 23.77
N ILE A 259 -7.87 0.08 23.33
CA ILE A 259 -9.28 0.12 23.75
C ILE A 259 -10.19 -0.67 22.81
N LEU A 260 -9.93 -0.67 21.50
CA LEU A 260 -10.85 -1.29 20.54
C LEU A 260 -10.62 -2.80 20.45
N PRO A 261 -11.70 -3.62 20.39
CA PRO A 261 -11.59 -5.03 20.06
C PRO A 261 -10.90 -5.23 18.70
N ARG A 262 -9.96 -6.17 18.62
CA ARG A 262 -9.32 -6.55 17.36
C ARG A 262 -10.37 -7.09 16.39
N GLY A 263 -10.43 -6.53 15.19
CA GLY A 263 -11.39 -6.97 14.19
C GLY A 263 -11.59 -5.98 13.05
N PRO A 264 -12.62 -6.19 12.22
CA PRO A 264 -12.93 -5.33 11.07
C PRO A 264 -13.19 -3.87 11.47
N ASN A 265 -13.84 -3.66 12.61
CA ASN A 265 -14.16 -2.34 13.14
C ASN A 265 -12.87 -1.51 13.42
N GLN A 266 -11.89 -2.08 14.14
CA GLN A 266 -10.60 -1.41 14.36
C GLN A 266 -9.85 -1.11 13.05
N ARG A 267 -9.88 -2.03 12.07
CA ARG A 267 -9.23 -1.81 10.76
C ARG A 267 -9.86 -0.64 10.00
N GLN A 268 -11.17 -0.46 10.10
CA GLN A 268 -11.87 0.67 9.47
C GLN A 268 -11.48 2.01 10.08
N LEU A 269 -11.27 2.08 11.40
CA LEU A 269 -10.73 3.31 12.02
C LEU A 269 -9.32 3.60 11.50
N PHE A 270 -8.45 2.59 11.44
CA PHE A 270 -7.08 2.77 10.95
C PHE A 270 -7.05 3.24 9.49
N GLY A 271 -7.93 2.72 8.64
CA GLY A 271 -8.06 3.21 7.27
C GLY A 271 -8.60 4.65 7.17
N SER A 272 -9.45 5.08 8.11
CA SER A 272 -9.87 6.49 8.22
C SER A 272 -8.71 7.40 8.65
N ILE A 273 -7.93 6.97 9.65
CA ILE A 273 -6.76 7.70 10.12
C ILE A 273 -5.70 7.78 9.01
N GLU A 274 -5.40 6.66 8.33
CA GLU A 274 -4.49 6.65 7.18
C GLU A 274 -4.92 7.62 6.09
N ARG A 275 -6.23 7.73 5.84
CA ARG A 275 -6.78 8.64 4.84
C ARG A 275 -6.51 10.08 5.24
N HIS A 276 -6.84 10.43 6.47
CA HIS A 276 -6.65 11.79 6.99
C HIS A 276 -5.16 12.16 7.05
N CYS A 277 -4.30 11.26 7.55
CA CYS A 277 -2.84 11.45 7.52
C CYS A 277 -2.30 11.61 6.10
N PHE A 278 -2.89 10.95 5.09
CA PHE A 278 -2.49 11.13 3.70
C PHE A 278 -2.91 12.50 3.15
N GLU A 279 -4.11 12.98 3.51
CA GLU A 279 -4.58 14.33 3.16
C GLU A 279 -3.63 15.39 3.75
N GLU A 280 -3.21 15.23 5.01
CA GLU A 280 -2.21 16.10 5.63
C GLU A 280 -0.81 15.94 5.00
N LEU A 281 -0.38 14.72 4.70
CA LEU A 281 0.89 14.46 4.01
C LEU A 281 0.97 15.19 2.66
N ILE A 282 -0.13 15.31 1.91
CA ILE A 282 -0.16 16.09 0.67
C ILE A 282 0.08 17.59 0.95
N LYS A 283 -0.49 18.14 2.03
CA LYS A 283 -0.32 19.55 2.38
C LYS A 283 1.11 19.85 2.85
N HIS A 284 1.69 18.93 3.63
CA HIS A 284 2.99 19.10 4.29
C HIS A 284 4.14 18.35 3.60
N HIS A 285 3.95 17.93 2.34
CA HIS A 285 4.93 17.09 1.63
C HIS A 285 6.31 17.73 1.46
N GLU A 286 6.42 19.06 1.54
CA GLU A 286 7.69 19.81 1.44
C GLU A 286 8.49 19.80 2.76
N ASP A 287 7.86 19.52 3.90
CA ASP A 287 8.55 19.42 5.19
C ASP A 287 9.08 18.00 5.42
N MET A 288 10.38 17.83 5.21
CA MET A 288 11.05 16.54 5.41
C MET A 288 10.88 15.99 6.82
N MET A 289 10.88 16.84 7.86
CA MET A 289 10.76 16.39 9.25
C MET A 289 9.35 15.89 9.56
N TYR A 290 8.33 16.59 9.04
CA TYR A 290 6.95 16.12 9.10
C TYR A 290 6.82 14.73 8.42
N VAL A 291 7.34 14.59 7.20
CA VAL A 291 7.28 13.32 6.44
C VAL A 291 8.02 12.19 7.17
N LYS A 292 9.15 12.49 7.82
CA LYS A 292 9.90 11.54 8.65
C LYS A 292 9.09 11.04 9.84
N HIS A 293 8.47 11.94 10.61
CA HIS A 293 7.65 11.55 11.74
C HIS A 293 6.42 10.75 11.28
N MET A 294 5.75 11.19 10.22
CA MET A 294 4.62 10.45 9.65
C MET A 294 5.03 9.05 9.17
N MET A 295 6.22 8.92 8.57
CA MET A 295 6.76 7.61 8.18
C MET A 295 6.96 6.68 9.38
N LEU A 296 7.47 7.19 10.51
CA LEU A 296 7.64 6.40 11.73
C LEU A 296 6.30 5.95 12.32
N VAL A 297 5.30 6.83 12.35
CA VAL A 297 3.95 6.48 12.80
C VAL A 297 3.38 5.36 11.93
N ALA A 298 3.45 5.53 10.61
CA ALA A 298 2.93 4.55 9.67
C ALA A 298 3.68 3.21 9.76
N HIS A 299 5.01 3.29 9.92
CA HIS A 299 5.85 2.12 10.15
C HIS A 299 5.46 1.43 11.45
N ASN A 300 5.50 2.09 12.61
CA ASN A 300 5.31 1.44 13.89
C ASN A 300 3.93 0.75 14.00
N HIS A 301 2.87 1.41 13.56
CA HIS A 301 1.49 0.93 13.67
C HIS A 301 0.96 0.15 12.44
N LYS A 302 1.84 -0.23 11.49
CA LYS A 302 1.48 -1.05 10.32
C LYS A 302 0.42 -0.40 9.41
N LEU A 303 0.46 0.93 9.29
CA LEU A 303 -0.37 1.69 8.37
C LEU A 303 0.24 1.62 6.97
N GLY A 304 -0.09 0.55 6.24
CA GLY A 304 0.61 0.14 5.03
C GLY A 304 0.52 1.15 3.88
N SER A 305 -0.67 1.69 3.64
CA SER A 305 -0.91 2.63 2.54
C SER A 305 -0.27 3.98 2.81
N LEU A 306 -0.36 4.46 4.05
CA LEU A 306 0.31 5.69 4.47
C LEU A 306 1.83 5.56 4.42
N LEU A 307 2.38 4.40 4.80
CA LEU A 307 3.82 4.14 4.74
C LEU A 307 4.35 4.15 3.30
N GLU A 308 3.63 3.52 2.36
CA GLU A 308 3.99 3.59 0.94
C GLU A 308 3.94 5.03 0.41
N ALA A 309 2.97 5.84 0.84
CA ALA A 309 2.90 7.26 0.50
C ALA A 309 4.08 8.05 1.07
N CYS A 310 4.47 7.82 2.32
CA CYS A 310 5.65 8.45 2.92
C CYS A 310 6.94 8.09 2.17
N HIS A 311 7.11 6.82 1.79
CA HIS A 311 8.25 6.41 0.96
C HIS A 311 8.25 7.15 -0.38
N ALA A 312 7.08 7.26 -1.04
CA ALA A 312 6.96 7.96 -2.31
C ALA A 312 7.39 9.43 -2.18
N THR A 313 6.93 10.11 -1.13
CA THR A 313 7.26 11.51 -0.84
C THR A 313 8.76 11.68 -0.62
N ILE A 314 9.38 10.82 0.20
CA ILE A 314 10.83 10.89 0.43
C ILE A 314 11.60 10.64 -0.86
N ILE A 315 11.28 9.58 -1.60
CA ILE A 315 11.96 9.24 -2.87
C ILE A 315 11.82 10.38 -3.89
N THR A 316 10.66 11.02 -3.96
CA THR A 316 10.38 12.06 -4.96
C THR A 316 11.00 13.41 -4.59
N TYR A 317 10.92 13.83 -3.33
CA TYR A 317 11.22 15.21 -2.93
C TYR A 317 12.46 15.35 -2.04
N HIS A 318 12.73 14.37 -1.16
CA HIS A 318 13.65 14.56 -0.03
C HIS A 318 14.83 13.59 0.01
N LEU A 319 14.98 12.71 -0.97
CA LEU A 319 15.84 11.52 -0.82
C LEU A 319 17.29 11.87 -0.45
N ALA A 320 17.88 12.86 -1.14
CA ALA A 320 19.25 13.28 -0.91
C ALA A 320 19.44 13.88 0.49
N ASP A 321 18.53 14.77 0.91
CA ASP A 321 18.59 15.42 2.22
C ASP A 321 18.26 14.45 3.35
N PHE A 322 17.33 13.51 3.13
CA PHE A 322 17.01 12.44 4.06
C PHE A 322 18.23 11.55 4.33
N TYR A 323 18.95 11.12 3.30
CA TYR A 323 20.17 10.33 3.50
C TYR A 323 21.27 11.14 4.18
N ARG A 324 21.44 12.42 3.82
CA ARG A 324 22.40 13.31 4.49
C ARG A 324 22.09 13.43 5.97
N ASP A 325 20.83 13.65 6.33
CA ASP A 325 20.39 13.73 7.72
C ASP A 325 20.57 12.38 8.44
N MET A 326 20.21 11.25 7.83
CA MET A 326 20.42 9.93 8.45
C MET A 326 21.89 9.56 8.67
N GLN A 327 22.81 10.15 7.90
CA GLN A 327 24.26 10.01 8.10
C GLN A 327 24.77 10.91 9.23
N GLN A 328 24.27 12.15 9.30
CA GLN A 328 24.70 13.13 10.30
C GLN A 328 24.04 12.89 11.68
N ASN A 329 22.76 12.51 11.68
CA ASN A 329 21.88 12.34 12.83
C ASN A 329 21.19 10.96 12.76
N PRO A 330 21.93 9.85 12.92
CA PRO A 330 21.34 8.51 12.83
C PRO A 330 20.32 8.30 13.96
N SER A 331 19.05 8.13 13.59
CA SER A 331 17.98 7.85 14.55
C SER A 331 17.70 6.35 14.65
N PRO A 332 17.79 5.76 15.86
CA PRO A 332 17.49 4.34 16.09
C PRO A 332 16.09 3.94 15.65
N ALA A 333 15.12 4.86 15.72
CA ALA A 333 13.74 4.61 15.29
C ALA A 333 13.64 4.21 13.81
N PHE A 334 14.60 4.62 12.97
CA PHE A 334 14.64 4.25 11.56
C PHE A 334 15.49 3.01 11.27
N THR A 335 16.50 2.72 12.08
CA THR A 335 17.49 1.67 11.80
C THR A 335 17.21 0.36 12.55
N GLN A 336 16.55 0.41 13.70
CA GLN A 336 16.22 -0.77 14.49
C GLN A 336 15.12 -1.61 13.82
N GLN A 337 15.27 -2.93 13.90
CA GLN A 337 14.25 -3.89 13.48
C GLN A 337 13.20 -4.04 14.58
N LEU A 338 11.93 -3.96 14.20
CA LEU A 338 10.80 -4.17 15.10
C LEU A 338 10.46 -5.67 15.23
N GLY A 339 11.32 -6.41 15.93
CA GLY A 339 11.18 -7.86 16.15
C GLY A 339 11.81 -8.72 15.07
N LEU A 340 11.79 -10.06 15.28
CA LEU A 340 12.61 -11.04 14.56
C LEU A 340 12.45 -11.11 13.03
N ASN A 341 11.40 -10.53 12.45
CA ASN A 341 11.10 -10.63 11.01
C ASN A 341 10.67 -9.30 10.37
N ARG A 342 10.91 -8.15 11.02
CA ARG A 342 10.45 -6.85 10.53
C ARG A 342 11.62 -5.99 10.11
N ALA A 343 11.74 -5.73 8.81
CA ALA A 343 12.68 -4.74 8.29
C ALA A 343 12.46 -3.39 8.98
N SER A 344 13.54 -2.67 9.23
CA SER A 344 13.50 -1.32 9.80
C SER A 344 12.82 -0.34 8.84
N ALA A 345 12.41 0.84 9.33
CA ALA A 345 11.79 1.85 8.48
C ALA A 345 12.72 2.27 7.33
N LEU A 346 14.02 2.45 7.62
CA LEU A 346 15.04 2.73 6.60
C LEU A 346 15.21 1.56 5.61
N GLY A 347 15.20 0.32 6.11
CA GLY A 347 15.30 -0.87 5.26
C GLY A 347 14.17 -0.93 4.24
N ARG A 348 12.93 -0.68 4.67
CA ARG A 348 11.75 -0.66 3.78
C ARG A 348 11.78 0.50 2.77
N LEU A 349 12.27 1.67 3.17
CA LEU A 349 12.49 2.78 2.24
C LEU A 349 13.52 2.41 1.17
N ASN A 350 14.66 1.84 1.59
CA ASN A 350 15.74 1.42 0.69
C ASN A 350 15.29 0.34 -0.29
N GLU A 351 14.46 -0.61 0.14
CA GLU A 351 13.85 -1.62 -0.75
C GLU A 351 13.03 -0.96 -1.85
N ASN A 352 12.15 -0.01 -1.49
CA ASN A 352 11.30 0.67 -2.46
C ASN A 352 12.09 1.62 -3.38
N TYR A 353 13.12 2.30 -2.86
CA TYR A 353 14.03 3.10 -3.67
C TYR A 353 14.82 2.22 -4.66
N THR A 354 15.38 1.10 -4.19
CA THR A 354 16.09 0.16 -5.09
C THR A 354 15.15 -0.36 -6.18
N ARG A 355 13.90 -0.66 -5.83
CA ARG A 355 12.87 -1.06 -6.79
C ARG A 355 12.53 0.06 -7.79
N SER A 356 12.59 1.33 -7.40
CA SER A 356 12.28 2.45 -8.30
C SER A 356 13.39 2.72 -9.30
N LEU A 357 14.64 2.37 -9.00
CA LEU A 357 15.78 2.47 -9.93
C LEU A 357 15.67 1.57 -11.17
N TYR A 358 14.82 0.52 -11.13
CA TYR A 358 14.52 -0.29 -12.32
C TYR A 358 13.63 0.44 -13.35
N VAL A 359 13.03 1.57 -12.98
CA VAL A 359 12.25 2.40 -13.90
C VAL A 359 13.18 3.38 -14.62
N LYS A 360 13.52 3.06 -15.87
CA LYS A 360 14.50 3.83 -16.67
C LYS A 360 14.04 5.23 -17.09
N CYS A 361 12.73 5.47 -17.27
CA CYS A 361 12.23 6.78 -17.68
C CYS A 361 10.81 7.07 -17.18
N TYR A 362 10.57 8.31 -16.74
CA TYR A 362 9.25 8.92 -16.62
C TYR A 362 9.11 9.95 -17.72
N THR A 363 8.19 9.71 -18.66
CA THR A 363 7.84 10.72 -19.68
C THR A 363 6.46 11.26 -19.35
N ILE A 364 6.40 12.48 -18.82
CA ILE A 364 5.15 13.21 -18.72
C ILE A 364 4.84 13.72 -20.14
N LYS A 365 3.88 13.09 -20.80
CA LYS A 365 3.31 13.66 -22.02
C LYS A 365 2.38 14.78 -21.58
N THR A 366 2.89 16.01 -21.51
CA THR A 366 2.01 17.17 -21.48
C THR A 366 1.14 17.11 -22.72
N PRO A 367 -0.19 17.30 -22.63
CA PRO A 367 -1.00 17.47 -23.81
C PRO A 367 -0.36 18.63 -24.58
N THR A 368 0.12 18.36 -25.79
CA THR A 368 0.45 19.42 -26.74
C THR A 368 -0.79 20.29 -26.79
N THR A 369 -0.70 21.48 -26.22
CA THR A 369 -1.64 22.55 -26.50
C THR A 369 -1.61 22.65 -28.01
N GLN A 370 -2.66 22.14 -28.66
CA GLN A 370 -2.92 22.52 -30.04
C GLN A 370 -3.04 24.02 -29.96
N THR A 371 -1.94 24.69 -30.29
CA THR A 371 -1.95 26.08 -30.68
C THR A 371 -2.84 26.06 -31.90
N SER A 372 -4.11 26.39 -31.70
CA SER A 372 -4.97 26.93 -32.72
C SER A 372 -4.30 28.21 -33.20
N GLN A 373 -3.31 28.03 -34.09
CA GLN A 373 -2.86 29.09 -34.97
C GLN A 373 -3.99 29.29 -35.96
N SER A 374 -4.65 30.43 -35.74
CA SER A 374 -5.57 31.14 -36.62
C SER A 374 -5.25 31.04 -38.11
N LEU A 375 -6.28 30.81 -38.92
CA LEU A 375 -6.80 31.77 -39.90
C LEU A 375 -8.29 31.53 -40.10
#